data_AF-A0A969JUZ4-F1
#
_entry.id   AF-A0A969JUZ4-F1
#
_cell.length_a   1.000
_cell.length_b   1.000
_cell.length_c   1.000
_cell.angle_alpha   90.00
_cell.angle_beta   90.00
_cell.angle_gamma   90.00
#
_symmetry.space_group_name_H-M   'P 1'
#
loop_
_entity.id
_entity.type
_entity.pdbx_description
1 polymer ?
#
loop_
_entity_poly.entity_id
_entity_poly.type
_entity_poly.pdbx_seq_one_letter_code
_entity_poly.pdbx_strand_id
1 'polypeptide(L)' 'QIDRFNLVIDVIDRVPKLGSAAAHAKERMKNKIIECLTYAHEHGRDQAEIVNWRWLYERDCE' A
#
# COMPACT_ATOMS: atom_id res chain seq x y z
N GLN A 1 6.97 -1.45 11.51
CA GLN A 1 6.09 -2.39 10.80
C GLN A 1 6.44 -2.30 9.33
N ILE A 2 6.65 -3.42 8.62
CA ILE A 2 7.03 -3.43 7.20
C ILE A 2 5.85 -3.99 6.42
N ASP A 3 5.17 -3.13 5.68
CA ASP A 3 4.13 -3.48 4.69
C ASP A 3 4.27 -2.58 3.46
N ARG A 4 3.64 -2.98 2.36
CA ARG A 4 3.77 -2.31 1.05
C ARG A 4 3.33 -0.84 1.07
N PHE A 5 2.40 -0.46 1.93
CA PHE A 5 1.92 0.93 2.01
C PHE A 5 2.92 1.79 2.76
N ASN A 6 3.49 1.28 3.85
CA ASN A 6 4.59 1.94 4.55
C ASN A 6 5.82 2.13 3.64
N LEU A 7 6.14 1.18 2.76
CA LEU A 7 7.21 1.35 1.78
C LEU A 7 6.95 2.51 0.80
N VAL A 8 5.70 2.70 0.36
CA VAL A 8 5.34 3.83 -0.50
C VAL A 8 5.48 5.16 0.26
N ILE A 9 5.06 5.21 1.52
CA ILE A 9 5.20 6.38 2.39
C ILE A 9 6.69 6.73 2.57
N ASP A 10 7.53 5.72 2.83
CA ASP A 10 8.98 5.89 2.96
C ASP A 10 9.62 6.48 1.70
N VAL A 11 9.19 6.04 0.51
CA VAL A 11 9.67 6.62 -0.76
C VAL A 11 9.26 8.09 -0.89
N ILE A 12 7.99 8.41 -0.58
CA ILE A 12 7.48 9.79 -0.62
C ILE A 12 8.32 10.69 0.30
N ASP A 13 8.62 10.22 1.51
CA ASP A 13 9.34 11.00 2.52
C ASP A 13 10.83 11.18 2.20
N ARG A 14 11.43 10.25 1.45
CA ARG A 14 12.86 10.26 1.12
C ARG A 14 13.20 10.92 -0.21
N VAL A 15 12.23 11.09 -1.12
CA VAL A 15 12.48 11.72 -2.43
C VAL A 15 12.10 13.21 -2.37
N PRO A 16 13.06 14.15 -2.37
CA PRO A 16 12.79 15.57 -2.13
C PRO A 16 11.84 16.21 -3.14
N LYS A 17 11.78 15.66 -4.36
CA LYS A 17 10.90 16.13 -5.45
C LYS A 17 9.42 15.77 -5.24
N LEU A 18 9.10 14.82 -4.36
CA LEU A 18 7.72 14.33 -4.18
C LEU A 18 6.94 15.13 -3.15
N GLY A 19 7.59 15.56 -2.05
CA GLY A 19 7.10 16.52 -1.06
C GLY A 19 5.56 16.71 -0.99
N SER A 20 5.10 17.93 -1.24
CA SER A 20 3.68 18.29 -1.23
C SER A 20 2.88 17.69 -2.38
N ALA A 21 3.51 17.43 -3.54
CA ALA A 21 2.86 16.86 -4.71
C ALA A 21 2.31 15.45 -4.43
N ALA A 22 2.92 14.72 -3.49
CA ALA A 22 2.51 13.37 -3.09
C ALA A 22 1.66 13.33 -1.82
N ALA A 23 1.24 14.47 -1.26
CA ALA A 23 0.50 14.53 0.01
C ALA A 23 -0.77 13.65 0.00
N HIS A 24 -1.58 13.75 -1.05
CA HIS A 24 -2.78 12.92 -1.20
C HIS A 24 -2.45 11.42 -1.36
N ALA A 25 -1.35 11.08 -2.02
CA ALA A 25 -0.93 9.70 -2.14
C ALA A 25 -0.54 9.13 -0.76
N LYS A 26 0.23 9.90 0.03
CA LYS A 26 0.61 9.54 1.40
C LYS A 26 -0.62 9.35 2.31
N GLU A 27 -1.60 10.23 2.20
CA GLU A 27 -2.87 10.11 2.94
C GLU A 27 -3.63 8.84 2.56
N ARG A 28 -3.76 8.54 1.27
CA ARG A 28 -4.38 7.28 0.82
C ARG A 28 -3.67 6.05 1.36
N MET A 29 -2.34 6.05 1.41
CA MET A 29 -1.58 4.92 1.94
C MET A 29 -1.82 4.72 3.44
N LYS A 30 -1.91 5.82 4.21
CA LYS A 30 -2.28 5.75 5.64
C LYS A 30 -3.68 5.20 5.85
N ASN A 31 -4.65 5.64 5.05
CA ASN A 31 -6.02 5.13 5.11
C ASN A 31 -6.06 3.63 4.78
N LYS A 32 -5.28 3.18 3.78
CA LYS A 32 -5.17 1.75 3.44
C LYS A 32 -4.61 0.90 4.58
N ILE A 33 -3.62 1.41 5.33
CA ILE A 33 -3.12 0.73 6.53
C ILE A 33 -4.24 0.58 7.56
N ILE A 34 -4.99 1.66 7.84
CA ILE A 34 -6.11 1.63 8.78
C ILE A 34 -7.17 0.62 8.33
N GLU A 35 -7.59 0.67 7.06
CA GLU A 35 -8.56 -0.26 6.49
C GLU A 35 -8.13 -1.73 6.65
N CYS A 36 -6.85 -2.04 6.39
CA CYS A 36 -6.33 -3.39 6.54
C CYS A 36 -6.35 -3.86 7.99
N LEU A 37 -5.91 -3.00 8.93
CA LEU A 37 -5.90 -3.32 10.35
C LEU A 37 -7.33 -3.49 10.90
N THR A 38 -8.24 -2.58 10.56
CA THR A 38 -9.64 -2.68 10.93
C THR A 38 -10.26 -3.96 10.40
N TYR A 39 -10.02 -4.29 9.12
CA TYR A 39 -10.55 -5.52 8.53
C TYR A 39 -10.02 -6.78 9.20
N ALA A 40 -8.72 -6.84 9.47
CA ALA A 40 -8.10 -7.95 10.17
C ALA A 40 -8.64 -8.11 11.59
N HIS A 41 -8.88 -7.01 12.31
CA HIS A 41 -9.48 -7.02 13.64
C HIS A 41 -10.94 -7.52 13.62
N GLU A 42 -11.73 -7.09 12.64
CA GLU A 42 -13.15 -7.44 12.53
C GLU A 42 -13.39 -8.86 12.01
N HIS A 43 -12.59 -9.31 11.05
CA HIS A 43 -12.84 -10.54 10.28
C HIS A 43 -11.81 -11.65 10.55
N GLY A 44 -10.74 -11.37 11.31
CA GLY A 44 -9.69 -12.33 11.64
C GLY A 44 -8.84 -12.79 10.44
N ARG A 45 -8.86 -12.05 9.34
CA ARG A 45 -8.12 -12.36 8.10
C ARG A 45 -7.81 -11.10 7.30
N ASP A 46 -6.86 -11.20 6.38
CA ASP A 46 -6.54 -10.10 5.47
C ASP A 46 -7.60 -9.92 4.36
N GLN A 47 -7.69 -8.69 3.83
CA GLN A 47 -8.57 -8.37 2.72
C GLN A 47 -8.19 -9.15 1.45
N ALA A 48 -9.19 -9.63 0.72
CA ALA A 48 -8.99 -10.42 -0.50
C ALA A 48 -8.22 -9.65 -1.58
N GLU A 49 -8.39 -8.32 -1.68
CA GLU A 49 -7.64 -7.47 -2.61
C GLU A 49 -6.13 -7.51 -2.34
N ILE A 50 -5.73 -7.57 -1.06
CA ILE A 50 -4.33 -7.56 -0.65
C ILE A 50 -3.69 -8.93 -0.86
N VAL A 51 -4.41 -10.00 -0.47
CA VAL A 51 -3.94 -11.39 -0.58
C VAL A 51 -3.83 -11.83 -2.04
N ASN A 52 -4.78 -11.43 -2.88
CA ASN A 52 -4.81 -11.86 -4.28
C ASN A 52 -4.09 -10.90 -5.25
N TRP A 53 -3.39 -9.89 -4.74
CA TRP A 53 -2.62 -8.98 -5.57
C TRP A 53 -1.51 -9.73 -6.32
N ARG A 54 -1.37 -9.45 -7.62
CA ARG A 54 -0.34 -10.03 -8.49
C ARG A 54 0.33 -8.93 -9.32
N TRP A 55 1.56 -9.19 -9.72
CA TRP A 55 2.27 -8.35 -10.66
C TRP A 55 1.67 -8.51 -12.07
N LEU A 56 1.38 -7.41 -12.76
CA LEU A 56 0.67 -7.44 -14.05
C LEU A 56 1.49 -7.96 -15.23
N TYR A 57 2.81 -8.10 -15.07
CA TYR A 57 3.73 -8.47 -16.15
C TYR A 57 4.12 -9.96 -16.17
N GLU A 58 3.41 -10.83 -15.45
CA GLU A 58 3.67 -12.29 -15.47
C GLU A 58 3.23 -12.99 -16.79
N ARG A 59 2.84 -12.26 -17.85
CA ARG A 59 2.31 -12.84 -19.09
C ARG A 59 3.14 -12.67 -20.37
N ASP A 60 4.40 -12.25 -20.26
CA ASP A 60 5.26 -12.06 -21.45
C ASP A 60 6.42 -13.08 -21.52
N CYS A 61 6.14 -14.34 -21.19
CA CYS A 61 7.04 -15.47 -21.50
C CYS A 61 6.24 -16.56 -22.24
N GLU A 62 5.88 -16.26 -23.48
CA GLU A 62 5.69 -17.25 -24.54
C GLU A 62 6.78 -17.05 -25.60
#